data_AF-A0A7W9A5A9-F1
#
_entry.id   AF-A0A7W9A5A9-F1
#
_cell.length_a   1.000
_cell.length_b   1.000
_cell.length_c   1.000
_cell.angle_alpha   90.00
_cell.angle_beta   90.00
_cell.angle_gamma   90.00
#
_symmetry.space_group_name_H-M   'P 1'
#
loop_
_entity.id
_entity.type
_entity.pdbx_description
1 polymer ?
#
loop_
_entity_poly.entity_id
_entity_poly.type
_entity_poly.pdbx_seq_one_letter_code
_entity_poly.pdbx_strand_id
1 'polypeptide(L)'
;MRRFFVWSALAALVGLLIAGGGYWAYWTYYARFQPVTVSRDQESIQTLLDEAGWISAGGGGSPVYIVGYRDSAAMQRYEREEVPKLKAAGAEVRFILFARPDREGMQQSTAAERATVAELWLTRDWSLYERWTATPTASWTAAGIPAADDNLARSAVVDAGQKFVTDLTGYLRNSGLQPRYPLILWRDQQGFLKACACTDPRSWVFIRDDLGAPDRIDSDVPVELGLEPETQPEGTPPLDYPDLPPIPDGETAPADAGDEAARPSANPSAPKRPTTPPPAPKAQRQDDTTFY
;
A
#
# COMPACT_ATOMS: atom_id res chain seq x y z
N MET A 1 31.07 -48.46 -33.53
CA MET A 1 29.94 -48.38 -32.58
C MET A 1 30.32 -47.70 -31.26
N ARG A 2 31.34 -48.14 -30.51
CA ARG A 2 31.69 -47.61 -29.18
C ARG A 2 31.98 -46.09 -29.12
N ARG A 3 32.64 -45.51 -30.12
CA ARG A 3 32.88 -44.06 -30.22
C ARG A 3 31.60 -43.24 -30.44
N PHE A 4 30.66 -43.74 -31.26
CA PHE A 4 29.37 -43.07 -31.47
C PHE A 4 28.54 -43.03 -30.19
N PHE A 5 28.45 -44.15 -29.46
CA PHE A 5 27.77 -44.19 -28.15
C PHE A 5 28.41 -43.23 -27.13
N VAL A 6 29.74 -43.13 -27.09
CA VAL A 6 30.44 -42.19 -26.20
C VAL A 6 30.13 -40.73 -26.56
N TRP A 7 30.15 -40.37 -27.84
CA TRP A 7 29.82 -39.01 -28.28
C TRP A 7 28.34 -38.67 -28.08
N SER A 8 27.41 -39.61 -28.31
CA SER A 8 25.99 -39.42 -28.02
C SER A 8 25.72 -39.28 -26.52
N ALA A 9 26.38 -40.08 -25.68
CA ALA A 9 26.28 -39.95 -24.22
C ALA A 9 26.86 -38.62 -23.71
N LEU A 10 27.98 -38.17 -24.27
CA LEU A 10 28.57 -36.86 -23.95
C LEU A 10 27.62 -35.73 -24.38
N ALA A 11 27.06 -35.79 -25.58
CA ALA A 11 26.11 -34.79 -26.06
C ALA A 11 24.83 -34.75 -25.20
N ALA A 12 24.30 -35.91 -24.79
CA ALA A 12 23.17 -35.99 -23.89
C ALA A 12 23.48 -35.40 -22.51
N LEU A 13 24.66 -35.67 -21.95
CA LEU A 13 25.11 -35.11 -20.68
C LEU A 13 25.28 -33.59 -20.75
N VAL A 14 25.90 -33.08 -21.81
CA VAL A 14 26.02 -31.63 -22.05
C VAL A 14 24.63 -31.00 -22.20
N GLY A 15 23.72 -31.62 -22.95
CA GLY A 15 22.34 -31.17 -23.08
C GLY A 15 21.62 -31.09 -21.73
N LEU A 16 21.78 -32.11 -20.88
CA LEU A 16 21.23 -32.12 -19.51
C LEU A 16 21.82 -31.00 -18.63
N LEU A 17 23.13 -30.76 -18.71
CA LEU A 17 23.78 -29.69 -17.97
C LEU A 17 23.29 -28.30 -18.42
N ILE A 18 23.12 -28.09 -19.73
CA ILE A 18 22.57 -26.83 -20.26
C ILE A 18 21.12 -26.65 -19.84
N ALA A 19 20.27 -27.68 -19.97
CA ALA A 19 18.88 -27.61 -19.56
C ALA A 19 18.73 -27.37 -18.04
N GLY A 20 19.52 -28.08 -17.23
CA GLY A 20 19.55 -27.91 -15.77
C GLY A 20 20.06 -26.53 -15.36
N GLY A 21 21.15 -26.06 -15.96
CA GLY A 21 21.72 -24.73 -15.72
C GLY A 21 20.77 -23.61 -16.17
N GLY A 22 20.12 -23.77 -17.32
CA GLY A 22 19.12 -22.84 -17.84
C GLY A 22 17.88 -22.76 -16.95
N TYR A 23 17.33 -23.90 -16.53
CA TYR A 23 16.22 -23.94 -15.57
C TYR A 23 16.60 -23.31 -14.23
N TRP A 24 17.78 -23.64 -13.69
CA TRP A 24 18.26 -23.07 -12.44
C TRP A 24 18.41 -21.55 -12.53
N ALA A 25 18.96 -21.02 -13.63
CA ALA A 25 19.08 -19.59 -13.87
C ALA A 25 17.70 -18.93 -13.98
N TYR A 26 16.80 -19.47 -14.81
CA TYR A 26 15.43 -18.96 -14.96
C TYR A 26 14.69 -18.91 -13.62
N TRP A 27 14.76 -19.98 -12.83
CA TRP A 27 14.12 -20.03 -11.52
C TRP A 27 14.75 -19.05 -10.51
N THR A 28 16.07 -18.99 -10.46
CA THR A 28 16.83 -18.16 -9.52
C THR A 28 16.67 -16.66 -9.78
N TYR A 29 16.58 -16.26 -11.05
CA TYR A 29 16.53 -14.85 -11.43
C TYR A 29 15.12 -14.33 -11.71
N TYR A 30 14.16 -15.19 -12.07
CA TYR A 30 12.84 -14.74 -12.52
C TYR A 30 11.67 -15.46 -11.83
N ALA A 31 11.51 -16.78 -12.03
CA ALA A 31 10.26 -17.47 -11.69
C ALA A 31 9.86 -17.34 -10.20
N ARG A 32 10.84 -17.36 -9.27
CA ARG A 32 10.56 -17.24 -7.83
C ARG A 32 10.05 -15.86 -7.38
N PHE A 33 10.15 -14.84 -8.23
CA PHE A 33 9.68 -13.48 -7.94
C PHE A 33 8.31 -13.19 -8.54
N GLN A 34 7.78 -14.10 -9.35
CA GLN A 34 6.45 -13.93 -9.92
C GLN A 34 5.40 -13.97 -8.80
N PRO A 35 4.36 -13.14 -8.89
CA PRO A 35 3.21 -13.27 -8.01
C PRO A 35 2.53 -14.62 -8.23
N VAL A 36 1.91 -15.14 -7.18
CA VAL A 36 1.03 -16.29 -7.31
C VAL A 36 -0.34 -15.81 -7.75
N THR A 37 -0.93 -16.52 -8.72
CA THR A 37 -2.36 -16.40 -8.98
C THR A 37 -3.09 -17.25 -7.94
N VAL A 38 -3.97 -16.62 -7.16
CA VAL A 38 -4.75 -17.27 -6.12
C VAL A 38 -5.80 -18.16 -6.79
N SER A 39 -5.55 -19.47 -6.83
CA SER A 39 -6.41 -20.45 -7.48
C SER A 39 -7.44 -21.07 -6.53
N ARG A 40 -7.28 -20.87 -5.22
CA ARG A 40 -8.13 -21.44 -4.16
C ARG A 40 -8.51 -20.34 -3.17
N ASP A 41 -9.65 -20.52 -2.51
CA ASP A 41 -10.07 -19.66 -1.40
C ASP A 41 -10.22 -18.17 -1.77
N GLN A 42 -10.42 -17.83 -3.05
CA GLN A 42 -10.51 -16.44 -3.52
C GLN A 42 -11.64 -15.67 -2.84
N GLU A 43 -12.81 -16.30 -2.67
CA GLU A 43 -13.96 -15.69 -1.99
C GLU A 43 -13.65 -15.45 -0.51
N SER A 44 -13.12 -16.45 0.20
CA SER A 44 -12.70 -16.33 1.60
C SER A 44 -11.66 -15.23 1.81
N ILE A 45 -10.66 -15.13 0.92
CA ILE A 45 -9.67 -14.06 0.96
C ILE A 45 -10.35 -12.70 0.70
N GLN A 46 -11.26 -12.61 -0.27
CA GLN A 46 -11.96 -11.36 -0.55
C GLN A 46 -12.80 -10.91 0.64
N THR A 47 -13.60 -11.79 1.24
CA THR A 47 -14.36 -11.49 2.46
C THR A 47 -13.45 -11.01 3.58
N LEU A 48 -12.31 -11.69 3.77
CA LEU A 48 -11.33 -11.32 4.79
C LEU A 48 -10.74 -9.93 4.54
N LEU A 49 -10.45 -9.56 3.29
CA LEU A 49 -10.00 -8.22 2.89
C LEU A 49 -11.08 -7.15 3.06
N ASP A 50 -12.34 -7.49 2.77
CA ASP A 50 -13.48 -6.57 2.87
C ASP A 50 -13.83 -6.26 4.34
N GLU A 51 -13.68 -7.23 5.23
CA GLU A 51 -13.90 -7.09 6.67
C GLU A 51 -12.72 -6.41 7.41
N ALA A 52 -11.55 -6.32 6.77
CA ALA A 52 -10.37 -5.75 7.39
C ALA A 52 -10.49 -4.24 7.66
N GLY A 53 -9.82 -3.77 8.72
CA GLY A 53 -9.62 -2.35 9.01
C GLY A 53 -8.58 -1.71 8.10
N TRP A 54 -8.85 -1.64 6.79
CA TRP A 54 -7.94 -1.03 5.82
C TRP A 54 -8.04 0.50 5.80
N ILE A 55 -6.96 1.15 5.34
CA ILE A 55 -6.81 2.61 5.29
C ILE A 55 -6.29 3.00 3.91
N SER A 56 -6.78 4.12 3.38
CA SER A 56 -6.34 4.63 2.09
C SER A 56 -6.27 6.16 2.11
N ALA A 57 -5.38 6.72 1.30
CA ALA A 57 -5.38 8.14 0.96
C ALA A 57 -6.58 8.54 0.08
N GLY A 58 -7.39 7.57 -0.34
CA GLY A 58 -8.37 7.74 -1.42
C GLY A 58 -7.70 7.67 -2.79
N GLY A 59 -8.46 8.06 -3.82
CA GLY A 59 -8.04 8.02 -5.23
C GLY A 59 -9.06 7.31 -6.13
N GLY A 60 -9.82 6.37 -5.56
CA GLY A 60 -10.71 5.50 -6.34
C GLY A 60 -9.93 4.53 -7.24
N GLY A 61 -10.66 3.67 -7.96
CA GLY A 61 -10.07 2.69 -8.88
C GLY A 61 -9.93 1.29 -8.30
N SER A 62 -9.07 0.48 -8.93
CA SER A 62 -8.90 -0.93 -8.56
C SER A 62 -8.17 -1.07 -7.23
N PRO A 63 -8.70 -1.87 -6.28
CA PRO A 63 -8.09 -1.99 -4.96
C PRO A 63 -6.78 -2.78 -5.02
N VAL A 64 -5.75 -2.22 -4.39
CA VAL A 64 -4.48 -2.88 -4.12
C VAL A 64 -4.27 -2.93 -2.62
N TYR A 65 -4.30 -4.12 -2.05
CA TYR A 65 -4.13 -4.31 -0.61
C TYR A 65 -2.65 -4.51 -0.28
N ILE A 66 -2.14 -3.67 0.62
CA ILE A 66 -0.79 -3.78 1.17
C ILE A 66 -0.91 -4.17 2.63
N VAL A 67 -0.56 -5.41 2.93
CA VAL A 67 -0.62 -5.96 4.29
C VAL A 67 0.77 -6.00 4.90
N GLY A 68 0.91 -5.49 6.12
CA GLY A 68 2.18 -5.53 6.84
C GLY A 68 2.14 -4.89 8.22
N TYR A 69 3.32 -4.63 8.77
CA TYR A 69 3.50 -4.12 10.13
C TYR A 69 4.56 -3.02 10.12
N ARG A 70 4.56 -2.18 11.17
CA ARG A 70 5.22 -0.87 11.16
C ARG A 70 6.73 -0.92 10.93
N ASP A 71 7.42 -1.85 11.57
CA ASP A 71 8.89 -1.94 11.53
C ASP A 71 9.43 -2.84 10.39
N SER A 72 8.58 -3.22 9.43
CA SER A 72 9.05 -3.94 8.23
C SER A 72 9.82 -2.99 7.29
N ALA A 73 11.14 -3.14 7.23
CA ALA A 73 11.98 -2.37 6.32
C ALA A 73 11.59 -2.57 4.85
N ALA A 74 11.20 -3.80 4.47
CA ALA A 74 10.74 -4.09 3.12
C ALA A 74 9.41 -3.38 2.79
N MET A 75 8.49 -3.30 3.76
CA MET A 75 7.21 -2.61 3.57
C MET A 75 7.44 -1.10 3.43
N GLN A 76 8.21 -0.48 4.33
CA GLN A 76 8.51 0.94 4.27
C GLN A 76 9.19 1.33 2.96
N ARG A 77 10.05 0.45 2.44
CA ARG A 77 10.69 0.64 1.15
C ARG A 77 9.68 0.55 0.01
N TYR A 78 8.86 -0.51 -0.02
CA TYR A 78 7.82 -0.70 -1.03
C TYR A 78 6.85 0.48 -1.06
N GLU A 79 6.41 0.93 0.11
CA GLU A 79 5.51 2.08 0.24
C GLU A 79 6.13 3.35 -0.38
N ARG A 80 7.38 3.67 -0.04
CA ARG A 80 8.05 4.85 -0.57
C ARG A 80 8.31 4.77 -2.08
N GLU A 81 8.69 3.61 -2.59
CA GLU A 81 9.15 3.46 -3.99
C GLU A 81 8.01 3.13 -4.97
N GLU A 82 7.01 2.35 -4.56
CA GLU A 82 6.00 1.79 -5.48
C GLU A 82 4.61 2.41 -5.32
N VAL A 83 4.19 2.81 -4.11
CA VAL A 83 2.83 3.36 -3.91
C VAL A 83 2.55 4.60 -4.78
N PRO A 84 3.48 5.57 -4.96
CA PRO A 84 3.26 6.67 -5.89
C PRO A 84 3.02 6.20 -7.34
N LYS A 85 3.73 5.16 -7.78
CA LYS A 85 3.57 4.57 -9.13
C LYS A 85 2.22 3.92 -9.30
N LEU A 86 1.80 3.12 -8.31
CA LEU A 86 0.49 2.46 -8.33
C LEU A 86 -0.64 3.48 -8.32
N LYS A 87 -0.51 4.55 -7.52
CA LYS A 87 -1.48 5.65 -7.49
C LYS A 87 -1.55 6.39 -8.83
N ALA A 88 -0.41 6.64 -9.49
CA ALA A 88 -0.39 7.25 -10.82
C ALA A 88 -1.06 6.38 -11.89
N ALA A 89 -1.11 5.05 -11.68
CA ALA A 89 -1.88 4.10 -12.49
C ALA A 89 -3.39 4.10 -12.19
N GLY A 90 -3.85 4.91 -11.22
CA GLY A 90 -5.23 4.94 -10.78
C GLY A 90 -5.61 3.80 -9.82
N ALA A 91 -4.64 3.16 -9.16
CA ALA A 91 -4.92 2.14 -8.15
C ALA A 91 -5.31 2.77 -6.80
N GLU A 92 -6.32 2.19 -6.14
CA GLU A 92 -6.67 2.52 -4.76
C GLU A 92 -5.83 1.67 -3.81
N VAL A 93 -4.74 2.25 -3.32
CA VAL A 93 -3.87 1.57 -2.36
C VAL A 93 -4.53 1.55 -0.98
N ARG A 94 -4.75 0.34 -0.45
CA ARG A 94 -5.38 0.05 0.84
C ARG A 94 -4.38 -0.64 1.76
N PHE A 95 -3.94 0.06 2.79
CA PHE A 95 -3.04 -0.50 3.80
C PHE A 95 -3.82 -1.24 4.88
N ILE A 96 -3.44 -2.49 5.16
CA ILE A 96 -3.93 -3.26 6.31
C ILE A 96 -2.75 -3.50 7.24
N LEU A 97 -2.72 -2.76 8.33
CA LEU A 97 -1.63 -2.86 9.30
C LEU A 97 -2.00 -3.76 10.46
N PHE A 98 -1.05 -4.53 10.97
CA PHE A 98 -1.26 -5.33 12.17
C PHE A 98 -0.08 -5.17 13.13
N ALA A 99 -0.38 -5.28 14.43
CA ALA A 99 0.64 -5.41 15.45
C ALA A 99 1.01 -6.89 15.58
N ARG A 100 2.29 -7.22 15.43
CA ARG A 100 2.73 -8.62 15.47
C ARG A 100 2.40 -9.27 16.83
N PRO A 101 1.90 -10.53 16.82
CA PRO A 101 1.66 -11.27 18.05
C PRO A 101 2.98 -11.61 18.72
N ASP A 102 2.92 -11.83 20.03
CA ASP A 102 4.06 -12.28 20.81
C ASP A 102 4.53 -13.65 20.32
N ARG A 103 5.85 -13.87 20.32
CA ARG A 103 6.45 -15.12 19.87
C ARG A 103 7.30 -15.70 20.98
N GLU A 104 6.94 -16.89 21.44
CA GLU A 104 7.69 -17.61 22.50
C GLU A 104 7.82 -16.75 23.78
N GLY A 105 6.79 -15.96 24.10
CA GLY A 105 6.77 -15.04 25.24
C GLY A 105 7.54 -13.73 25.03
N MET A 106 8.16 -13.53 23.86
CA MET A 106 8.81 -12.27 23.50
C MET A 106 7.86 -11.34 22.76
N GLN A 107 7.71 -10.13 23.31
CA GLN A 107 6.86 -9.09 22.72
C GLN A 107 7.41 -8.63 21.37
N GLN A 108 6.59 -8.71 20.32
CA GLN A 108 7.00 -8.35 18.96
C GLN A 108 6.50 -6.97 18.51
N SER A 109 5.58 -6.39 19.28
CA SER A 109 4.97 -5.08 19.06
C SER A 109 4.99 -4.27 20.36
N THR A 110 5.06 -2.95 20.26
CA THR A 110 4.98 -2.06 21.43
C THR A 110 3.52 -1.75 21.79
N ALA A 111 3.26 -1.31 23.03
CA ALA A 111 1.93 -0.83 23.42
C ALA A 111 1.47 0.36 22.55
N ALA A 112 2.40 1.25 22.18
CA ALA A 112 2.12 2.37 21.28
C ALA A 112 1.73 1.88 19.87
N GLU A 113 2.40 0.87 19.33
CA GLU A 113 2.04 0.25 18.05
C GLU A 113 0.65 -0.40 18.12
N ARG A 114 0.36 -1.21 19.14
CA ARG A 114 -0.96 -1.83 19.32
C ARG A 114 -2.09 -0.80 19.44
N ALA A 115 -1.89 0.25 20.24
CA ALA A 115 -2.85 1.35 20.37
C ALA A 115 -3.11 2.04 19.03
N THR A 116 -2.05 2.27 18.24
CA THR A 116 -2.15 2.94 16.93
C THR A 116 -2.83 2.06 15.89
N VAL A 117 -2.47 0.77 15.81
CA VAL A 117 -3.13 -0.19 14.91
C VAL A 117 -4.62 -0.31 15.25
N ALA A 118 -4.97 -0.42 16.54
CA ALA A 118 -6.36 -0.48 16.96
C ALA A 118 -7.13 0.78 16.53
N GLU A 119 -6.54 1.96 16.73
CA GLU A 119 -7.15 3.22 16.31
C GLU A 119 -7.38 3.27 14.80
N LEU A 120 -6.37 2.91 14.03
CA LEU A 120 -6.41 2.89 12.58
C LEU A 120 -7.47 1.94 12.01
N TRP A 121 -7.63 0.76 12.63
CA TRP A 121 -8.68 -0.19 12.24
C TRP A 121 -10.09 0.34 12.52
N LEU A 122 -10.26 1.10 13.61
CA LEU A 122 -11.56 1.63 14.03
C LEU A 122 -11.97 2.89 13.25
N THR A 123 -11.03 3.79 12.99
CA THR A 123 -11.32 5.13 12.44
C THR A 123 -10.95 5.27 10.98
N ARG A 124 -10.05 4.43 10.45
CA ARG A 124 -9.45 4.56 9.12
C ARG A 124 -8.86 5.95 8.87
N ASP A 125 -8.30 6.58 9.91
CA ASP A 125 -7.70 7.92 9.83
C ASP A 125 -6.38 7.91 9.05
N TRP A 126 -6.42 8.45 7.83
CA TRP A 126 -5.24 8.61 6.97
C TRP A 126 -4.20 9.57 7.57
N SER A 127 -4.61 10.64 8.24
CA SER A 127 -3.69 11.61 8.82
C SER A 127 -2.91 11.03 10.01
N LEU A 128 -3.53 10.10 10.75
CA LEU A 128 -2.83 9.32 11.77
C LEU A 128 -1.81 8.37 11.12
N TYR A 129 -2.19 7.68 10.05
CA TYR A 129 -1.29 6.81 9.30
C TYR A 129 -0.05 7.57 8.82
N GLU A 130 -0.22 8.73 8.17
CA GLU A 130 0.90 9.55 7.67
C GLU A 130 1.83 10.02 8.78
N ARG A 131 1.27 10.53 9.89
CA ARG A 131 2.09 10.94 11.05
C ARG A 131 2.86 9.75 11.64
N TRP A 132 2.23 8.58 11.70
CA TRP A 132 2.83 7.38 12.25
C TRP A 132 3.96 6.81 11.37
N THR A 133 3.80 6.83 10.04
CA THR A 133 4.82 6.33 9.11
C THR A 133 5.96 7.34 8.90
N ALA A 134 5.69 8.65 9.01
CA ALA A 134 6.70 9.70 8.97
C ALA A 134 7.60 9.75 10.23
N THR A 135 7.09 9.29 11.39
CA THR A 135 7.85 9.29 12.64
C THR A 135 8.70 8.02 12.76
N PRO A 136 10.01 8.08 13.08
CA PRO A 136 10.82 6.90 13.35
C PRO A 136 10.17 5.97 14.38
N THR A 137 10.16 4.66 14.15
CA THR A 137 9.44 3.68 15.00
C THR A 137 9.81 3.80 16.48
N ALA A 138 11.09 4.00 16.79
CA ALA A 138 11.58 4.12 18.16
C ALA A 138 11.13 5.41 18.88
N SER A 139 10.67 6.42 18.13
CA SER A 139 10.25 7.72 18.65
C SER A 139 8.73 7.85 18.74
N TRP A 140 7.97 6.88 18.21
CA TRP A 140 6.52 6.94 18.24
C TRP A 140 5.96 6.55 19.62
N THR A 141 5.21 7.45 20.23
CA THR A 141 4.65 7.28 21.59
C THR A 141 3.14 7.04 21.63
N ALA A 142 2.45 7.15 20.48
CA ALA A 142 0.98 7.11 20.41
C ALA A 142 0.28 8.15 21.31
N ALA A 143 0.90 9.31 21.53
CA ALA A 143 0.33 10.38 22.35
C ALA A 143 -1.06 10.80 21.85
N GLY A 144 -2.04 10.81 22.77
CA GLY A 144 -3.44 11.15 22.46
C GLY A 144 -4.27 10.00 21.89
N ILE A 145 -3.70 8.81 21.71
CA ILE A 145 -4.43 7.62 21.24
C ILE A 145 -4.81 6.75 22.45
N PRO A 146 -6.07 6.29 22.57
CA PRO A 146 -6.46 5.40 23.66
C PRO A 146 -5.66 4.09 23.63
N ALA A 147 -5.18 3.66 24.80
CA ALA A 147 -4.46 2.41 24.96
C ALA A 147 -5.31 1.20 24.51
N ALA A 148 -4.67 0.20 23.91
CA ALA A 148 -5.33 -1.04 23.52
C ALA A 148 -5.33 -2.09 24.63
N ASP A 149 -4.20 -2.25 25.33
CA ASP A 149 -3.95 -3.41 26.20
C ASP A 149 -4.88 -3.51 27.42
N ASP A 150 -5.28 -2.36 27.97
CA ASP A 150 -6.19 -2.30 29.13
C ASP A 150 -7.66 -2.08 28.74
N ASN A 151 -7.98 -2.17 27.44
CA ASN A 151 -9.32 -1.95 26.90
C ASN A 151 -9.78 -3.14 26.07
N LEU A 152 -10.74 -3.90 26.61
CA LEU A 152 -11.27 -5.13 25.98
C LEU A 152 -11.72 -4.95 24.52
N ALA A 153 -12.33 -3.82 24.18
CA ALA A 153 -12.80 -3.59 22.81
C ALA A 153 -11.63 -3.34 21.85
N ARG A 154 -10.60 -2.62 22.30
CA ARG A 154 -9.44 -2.28 21.48
C ARG A 154 -8.43 -3.42 21.41
N SER A 155 -8.25 -4.19 22.48
CA SER A 155 -7.47 -5.42 22.44
C SER A 155 -8.08 -6.42 21.45
N ALA A 156 -9.42 -6.55 21.42
CA ALA A 156 -10.10 -7.41 20.45
C ALA A 156 -9.87 -6.97 18.98
N VAL A 157 -9.70 -5.67 18.71
CA VAL A 157 -9.33 -5.17 17.37
C VAL A 157 -7.90 -5.59 17.01
N VAL A 158 -6.97 -5.50 17.96
CA VAL A 158 -5.58 -5.98 17.75
C VAL A 158 -5.58 -7.49 17.47
N ASP A 159 -6.33 -8.26 18.24
CA ASP A 159 -6.47 -9.71 18.07
C ASP A 159 -7.12 -10.04 16.71
N ALA A 160 -8.13 -9.26 16.29
CA ALA A 160 -8.74 -9.40 14.98
C ALA A 160 -7.73 -9.15 13.85
N GLY A 161 -6.85 -8.16 13.98
CA GLY A 161 -5.76 -7.93 13.03
C GLY A 161 -4.76 -9.08 12.96
N GLN A 162 -4.38 -9.65 14.10
CA GLN A 162 -3.49 -10.82 14.15
C GLN A 162 -4.15 -12.07 13.56
N LYS A 163 -5.44 -12.27 13.83
CA LYS A 163 -6.23 -13.36 13.26
C LYS A 163 -6.39 -13.20 11.75
N PHE A 164 -6.74 -12.01 11.27
CA PHE A 164 -6.82 -11.68 9.84
C PHE A 164 -5.55 -12.12 9.11
N VAL A 165 -4.38 -11.77 9.64
CA VAL A 165 -3.11 -12.13 9.03
C VAL A 165 -2.83 -13.64 9.08
N THR A 166 -3.18 -14.29 10.20
CA THR A 166 -3.03 -15.73 10.34
C THR A 166 -3.86 -16.48 9.29
N ASP A 167 -5.12 -16.09 9.14
CA ASP A 167 -6.05 -16.69 8.18
C ASP A 167 -5.63 -16.38 6.73
N LEU A 168 -5.32 -15.12 6.42
CA LEU A 168 -4.83 -14.70 5.10
C LEU A 168 -3.61 -15.51 4.66
N THR A 169 -2.62 -15.62 5.54
CA THR A 169 -1.39 -16.37 5.22
C THR A 169 -1.63 -17.87 5.12
N GLY A 170 -2.62 -18.41 5.85
CA GLY A 170 -3.11 -19.77 5.68
C GLY A 170 -3.65 -20.01 4.26
N TYR A 171 -4.58 -19.17 3.80
CA TYR A 171 -5.15 -19.29 2.45
C TYR A 171 -4.10 -19.10 1.35
N LEU A 172 -3.22 -18.12 1.49
CA LEU A 172 -2.18 -17.86 0.49
C LEU A 172 -1.16 -19.00 0.37
N ARG A 173 -0.86 -19.71 1.47
CA ARG A 173 -0.02 -20.93 1.44
C ARG A 173 -0.67 -22.05 0.62
N ASN A 174 -1.99 -22.19 0.68
CA ASN A 174 -2.73 -23.17 -0.14
C ASN A 174 -2.59 -22.89 -1.65
N SER A 175 -2.33 -21.64 -2.01
CA SER A 175 -2.03 -21.19 -3.38
C SER A 175 -0.53 -21.14 -3.71
N GLY A 176 0.33 -21.69 -2.84
CA GLY A 176 1.77 -21.81 -3.07
C GLY A 176 2.60 -20.58 -2.67
N LEU A 177 2.00 -19.54 -2.07
CA LEU A 177 2.75 -18.39 -1.59
C LEU A 177 3.50 -18.73 -0.30
N GLN A 178 4.78 -18.35 -0.22
CA GLN A 178 5.50 -18.30 1.04
C GLN A 178 5.30 -16.93 1.70
N PRO A 179 4.59 -16.83 2.83
CA PRO A 179 4.25 -15.52 3.38
C PRO A 179 5.48 -14.78 3.93
N ARG A 180 5.72 -13.57 3.41
CA ARG A 180 6.62 -12.55 3.98
C ARG A 180 5.99 -11.18 3.75
N TYR A 181 6.39 -10.19 4.55
CA TYR A 181 5.80 -8.85 4.50
C TYR A 181 6.71 -7.84 3.80
N PRO A 182 6.16 -6.98 2.92
CA PRO A 182 4.73 -6.78 2.71
C PRO A 182 4.09 -7.87 1.84
N LEU A 183 2.86 -8.25 2.18
CA LEU A 183 2.01 -9.03 1.28
C LEU A 183 1.20 -8.04 0.46
N ILE A 184 1.24 -8.17 -0.86
CA ILE A 184 0.48 -7.31 -1.77
C ILE A 184 -0.54 -8.18 -2.49
N LEU A 185 -1.80 -7.75 -2.51
CA LEU A 185 -2.88 -8.44 -3.19
C LEU A 185 -3.60 -7.46 -4.13
N TRP A 186 -3.86 -7.89 -5.36
CA TRP A 186 -4.55 -7.10 -6.38
C TRP A 186 -5.29 -8.01 -7.35
N ARG A 187 -6.20 -7.44 -8.14
CA ARG A 187 -6.77 -8.12 -9.30
C ARG A 187 -6.05 -7.64 -10.55
N ASP A 188 -5.66 -8.57 -11.41
CA ASP A 188 -5.17 -8.23 -12.74
C ASP A 188 -6.32 -7.77 -13.67
N GLN A 189 -5.98 -7.42 -14.90
CA GLN A 189 -6.95 -6.96 -15.90
C GLN A 189 -7.98 -8.03 -16.28
N GLN A 190 -7.64 -9.31 -16.12
CA GLN A 190 -8.53 -10.44 -16.31
C GLN A 190 -9.41 -10.73 -15.08
N GLY A 191 -9.19 -10.02 -13.97
CA GLY A 191 -9.94 -10.15 -12.73
C GLY A 191 -9.42 -11.23 -11.78
N PHE A 192 -8.31 -11.90 -12.10
CA PHE A 192 -7.72 -12.91 -11.22
C PHE A 192 -7.05 -12.24 -10.02
N LEU A 193 -7.34 -12.77 -8.83
CA LEU A 193 -6.65 -12.33 -7.62
C LEU A 193 -5.21 -12.84 -7.65
N LYS A 194 -4.26 -11.91 -7.57
CA LYS A 194 -2.83 -12.18 -7.46
C LYS A 194 -2.31 -11.77 -6.10
N ALA A 195 -1.27 -12.44 -5.64
CA ALA A 195 -0.59 -12.11 -4.41
C ALA A 195 0.93 -12.27 -4.54
N CYS A 196 1.69 -11.38 -3.90
CA CYS A 196 3.14 -11.52 -3.74
C CYS A 196 3.55 -11.23 -2.30
N ALA A 197 4.60 -11.93 -1.86
CA ALA A 197 5.40 -11.51 -0.72
C ALA A 197 6.52 -10.61 -1.26
N CYS A 198 6.16 -9.35 -1.59
CA CYS A 198 6.96 -8.42 -2.39
C CYS A 198 8.15 -7.81 -1.62
N THR A 199 8.91 -8.64 -0.90
CA THR A 199 10.11 -8.25 -0.16
C THR A 199 11.31 -7.91 -1.05
N ASP A 200 11.29 -8.36 -2.31
CA ASP A 200 12.39 -8.20 -3.27
C ASP A 200 11.96 -7.28 -4.42
N PRO A 201 12.73 -6.22 -4.76
CA PRO A 201 12.40 -5.31 -5.85
C PRO A 201 12.15 -5.96 -7.22
N ARG A 202 12.74 -7.14 -7.46
CA ARG A 202 12.52 -7.91 -8.70
C ARG A 202 11.07 -8.38 -8.87
N SER A 203 10.29 -8.43 -7.78
CA SER A 203 8.87 -8.80 -7.83
C SER A 203 7.93 -7.63 -8.13
N TRP A 204 8.41 -6.37 -8.06
CA TRP A 204 7.53 -5.21 -8.12
C TRP A 204 7.09 -4.88 -9.56
N VAL A 205 7.88 -5.26 -10.55
CA VAL A 205 7.53 -5.06 -11.97
C VAL A 205 6.20 -5.74 -12.33
N PHE A 206 5.90 -6.90 -11.75
CA PHE A 206 4.69 -7.65 -12.09
C PHE A 206 3.39 -6.92 -11.73
N ILE A 207 3.33 -6.30 -10.55
CA ILE A 207 2.15 -5.50 -10.18
C ILE A 207 2.09 -4.20 -10.98
N ARG A 208 3.24 -3.61 -11.34
CA ARG A 208 3.24 -2.44 -12.23
C ARG A 208 2.69 -2.81 -13.60
N ASP A 209 3.17 -3.90 -14.20
CA ASP A 209 2.72 -4.37 -15.50
C ASP A 209 1.22 -4.71 -15.49
N ASP A 210 0.75 -5.43 -14.47
CA ASP A 210 -0.67 -5.80 -14.35
C ASP A 210 -1.60 -4.58 -14.23
N LEU A 211 -1.14 -3.52 -13.56
CA LEU A 211 -1.93 -2.30 -13.33
C LEU A 211 -1.65 -1.19 -14.35
N GLY A 212 -0.70 -1.38 -15.26
CA GLY A 212 -0.23 -0.33 -16.17
C GLY A 212 0.46 0.83 -15.46
N ALA A 213 1.10 0.58 -14.31
CA ALA A 213 1.81 1.60 -13.56
C ALA A 213 3.15 1.97 -14.21
N PRO A 214 3.54 3.26 -14.18
CA PRO A 214 4.80 3.68 -14.76
C PRO A 214 6.00 3.21 -13.92
N ASP A 215 7.14 2.96 -14.57
CA ASP A 215 8.38 2.60 -13.88
C ASP A 215 8.97 3.76 -13.07
N ARG A 216 8.67 5.00 -13.47
CA ARG A 216 9.11 6.24 -12.83
C ARG A 216 7.96 7.24 -12.81
N ILE A 217 7.89 8.03 -11.75
CA ILE A 217 7.05 9.23 -11.73
C ILE A 217 7.95 10.37 -12.16
N ASP A 218 7.74 10.86 -13.38
CA ASP A 218 8.42 12.07 -13.82
C ASP A 218 7.89 13.23 -12.98
N SER A 219 8.80 13.94 -12.28
CA SER A 219 8.44 15.07 -11.43
C SER A 219 7.90 16.28 -12.21
N ASP A 220 7.94 16.23 -13.55
CA ASP A 220 7.75 17.37 -14.45
C ASP A 220 6.68 17.13 -15.53
N VAL A 221 5.66 16.31 -15.29
CA VAL A 221 4.47 16.37 -16.14
C VAL A 221 3.55 17.43 -15.54
N PRO A 222 3.41 18.63 -16.16
CA PRO A 222 2.34 19.53 -15.76
C PRO A 222 1.05 18.74 -15.95
N VAL A 223 0.27 18.61 -14.89
CA VAL A 223 -1.12 18.18 -15.03
C VAL A 223 -1.75 19.18 -15.99
N GLU A 224 -1.98 18.76 -17.23
CA GLU A 224 -2.75 19.50 -18.21
C GLU A 224 -4.21 19.46 -17.72
N LEU A 225 -4.50 20.23 -16.67
CA LEU A 225 -5.80 20.85 -16.52
C LEU A 225 -6.02 21.53 -17.87
N GLY A 226 -6.98 21.04 -18.66
CA GLY A 226 -7.30 21.51 -20.01
C GLY A 226 -7.75 22.97 -20.04
N LEU A 227 -6.86 23.85 -19.63
CA LEU A 227 -6.87 25.28 -19.74
C LEU A 227 -5.82 25.54 -20.82
N GLU A 228 -6.30 25.72 -22.05
CA GLU A 228 -5.49 26.24 -23.12
C GLU A 228 -4.69 27.46 -22.60
N PRO A 229 -3.40 27.58 -22.94
CA PRO A 229 -2.62 28.72 -22.51
C PRO A 229 -3.19 29.97 -23.19
N GLU A 230 -3.95 30.77 -22.44
CA GLU A 230 -4.31 32.11 -22.87
C GLU A 230 -3.01 32.88 -23.11
N THR A 231 -2.76 33.22 -24.38
CA THR A 231 -1.75 34.19 -24.78
C THR A 231 -1.98 35.47 -23.99
N GLN A 232 -1.07 35.80 -23.08
CA GLN A 232 -1.06 37.07 -22.36
C GLN A 232 -0.98 38.22 -23.39
N PRO A 233 -1.91 39.19 -23.39
CA PRO A 233 -1.71 40.42 -24.13
C PRO A 233 -0.58 41.21 -23.45
N GLU A 234 0.42 41.60 -24.24
CA GLU A 234 1.47 42.52 -23.80
C GLU A 234 0.86 43.84 -23.32
N GLY A 235 1.30 44.30 -22.14
CA GLY A 235 1.06 45.66 -21.67
C GLY A 235 0.10 45.78 -20.49
N THR A 236 0.50 45.30 -19.32
CA THR A 236 -0.01 45.84 -18.05
C THR A 236 1.17 46.48 -17.32
N PRO A 237 1.16 47.79 -17.04
CA PRO A 237 2.22 48.39 -16.24
C PRO A 237 2.17 47.83 -14.81
N PRO A 238 3.33 47.67 -14.15
CA PRO A 238 3.38 47.15 -12.79
C PRO A 238 2.61 48.08 -11.85
N LEU A 239 1.77 47.51 -10.98
CA LEU A 239 1.10 48.25 -9.92
C LEU A 239 2.14 48.73 -8.91
N ASP A 240 2.08 50.02 -8.58
CA ASP A 240 2.93 50.64 -7.56
C ASP A 240 2.73 49.95 -6.20
N TYR A 241 3.85 49.57 -5.58
CA TYR A 241 3.86 49.01 -4.24
C TYR A 241 3.72 50.14 -3.23
N PRO A 242 2.82 50.05 -2.24
CA PRO A 242 2.74 51.06 -1.20
C PRO A 242 3.96 50.97 -0.27
N ASP A 243 4.60 52.13 -0.04
CA ASP A 243 5.69 52.27 0.94
C ASP A 243 5.18 51.98 2.36
N LEU A 244 5.75 50.97 3.00
CA LEU A 244 5.50 50.66 4.40
C LEU A 244 6.38 51.56 5.30
N PRO A 245 5.83 52.17 6.36
CA PRO A 245 6.62 52.94 7.30
C PRO A 245 7.61 52.04 8.07
N PRO A 246 8.79 52.56 8.46
CA PRO A 246 9.79 51.79 9.18
C PRO A 246 9.31 51.42 10.59
N ILE A 247 9.66 50.21 11.01
CA ILE A 247 9.37 49.66 12.34
C ILE A 247 10.29 50.35 13.36
N PRO A 248 9.77 50.98 14.43
CA PRO A 248 10.60 51.53 15.49
C PRO A 248 11.17 50.43 16.40
N ASP A 249 12.46 50.55 16.74
CA ASP A 249 13.17 49.70 17.68
C ASP A 249 12.63 49.87 19.11
N GLY A 250 12.62 48.76 19.86
CA GLY A 250 11.72 48.52 20.99
C GLY A 250 12.08 49.15 22.35
N GLU A 251 11.11 49.10 23.26
CA GLU A 251 11.34 49.15 24.71
C GLU A 251 10.23 48.37 25.48
N THR A 252 10.64 47.83 26.62
CA THR A 252 10.03 46.84 27.53
C THR A 252 8.66 47.15 28.17
N ALA A 253 7.83 46.09 28.27
CA ALA A 253 6.77 45.66 29.23
C ALA A 253 6.18 46.65 30.29
N PRO A 254 4.90 46.54 30.76
CA PRO A 254 4.40 45.34 31.46
C PRO A 254 2.91 44.96 31.29
N ALA A 255 2.57 43.82 31.91
CA ALA A 255 1.29 43.12 31.96
C ALA A 255 0.12 43.91 32.57
N ASP A 256 -1.11 43.69 32.08
CA ASP A 256 -2.27 43.42 32.94
C ASP A 256 -3.45 42.75 32.20
N ALA A 257 -4.30 42.13 33.00
CA ALA A 257 -5.38 41.19 32.70
C ALA A 257 -6.62 41.77 31.98
N GLY A 258 -7.47 40.86 31.46
CA GLY A 258 -8.85 41.18 31.07
C GLY A 258 -9.51 40.12 30.20
N ASP A 259 -10.33 39.26 30.84
CA ASP A 259 -11.38 38.45 30.21
C ASP A 259 -12.32 39.30 29.34
N GLU A 260 -12.77 38.82 28.17
CA GLU A 260 -14.21 38.66 27.86
C GLU A 260 -14.45 37.89 26.54
N ALA A 261 -15.56 37.16 26.52
CA ALA A 261 -15.96 36.17 25.54
C ALA A 261 -16.57 36.76 24.24
N ALA A 262 -16.39 36.07 23.10
CA ALA A 262 -17.36 36.03 22.00
C ALA A 262 -17.10 34.87 21.01
N ARG A 263 -17.95 33.83 21.05
CA ARG A 263 -18.40 33.07 19.85
C ARG A 263 -19.79 33.64 19.49
N PRO A 264 -20.37 33.50 18.28
CA PRO A 264 -20.16 32.43 17.27
C PRO A 264 -20.25 32.84 15.78
N SER A 265 -19.86 31.94 14.86
CA SER A 265 -20.47 31.75 13.51
C SER A 265 -19.78 30.55 12.82
N ALA A 266 -20.48 29.44 12.58
CA ALA A 266 -21.29 29.11 11.40
C ALA A 266 -20.51 28.22 10.41
N ASN A 267 -20.72 26.90 10.52
CA ASN A 267 -20.22 25.88 9.59
C ASN A 267 -20.87 26.04 8.20
N PRO A 268 -20.11 25.91 7.10
CA PRO A 268 -20.69 25.59 5.80
C PRO A 268 -20.92 24.08 5.63
N SER A 269 -22.09 23.74 5.12
CA SER A 269 -22.60 22.39 4.84
C SER A 269 -21.77 21.64 3.79
N ALA A 270 -21.47 20.36 4.08
CA ALA A 270 -20.88 19.43 3.11
C ALA A 270 -21.94 18.91 2.10
N PRO A 271 -21.58 18.70 0.82
CA PRO A 271 -22.51 18.16 -0.18
C PRO A 271 -22.75 16.64 0.01
N LYS A 272 -24.01 16.23 -0.15
CA LYS A 272 -24.47 14.83 -0.06
C LYS A 272 -23.92 13.98 -1.21
N ARG A 273 -23.32 12.84 -0.89
CA ARG A 273 -22.87 11.81 -1.85
C ARG A 273 -24.01 10.81 -2.13
N PRO A 274 -24.23 10.34 -3.37
CA PRO A 274 -25.28 9.37 -3.68
C PRO A 274 -24.97 7.97 -3.10
N THR A 275 -26.02 7.28 -2.65
CA THR A 275 -26.01 6.12 -1.75
C THR A 275 -25.99 4.73 -2.40
N THR A 276 -25.59 4.58 -3.67
CA THR A 276 -25.64 3.25 -4.31
C THR A 276 -24.43 2.99 -5.21
N PRO A 277 -23.54 2.03 -4.85
CA PRO A 277 -22.53 1.50 -5.76
C PRO A 277 -23.17 0.77 -6.94
N PRO A 278 -22.63 0.88 -8.17
CA PRO A 278 -23.10 0.08 -9.30
C PRO A 278 -22.76 -1.41 -9.11
N PRO A 279 -23.61 -2.34 -9.61
CA PRO A 279 -23.39 -3.78 -9.44
C PRO A 279 -22.18 -4.27 -10.23
N ALA A 280 -21.47 -5.25 -9.65
CA ALA A 280 -20.29 -5.86 -10.25
C ALA A 280 -20.61 -6.61 -11.56
N PRO A 281 -19.75 -6.55 -12.59
CA PRO A 281 -19.92 -7.31 -13.82
C PRO A 281 -19.75 -8.81 -13.56
N LYS A 282 -20.69 -9.62 -14.09
CA LYS A 282 -20.66 -11.08 -13.98
C LYS A 282 -19.55 -11.66 -14.87
N ALA A 283 -18.72 -12.52 -14.30
CA ALA A 283 -17.71 -13.29 -15.03
C ALA A 283 -18.38 -14.16 -16.11
N GLN A 284 -17.97 -13.99 -17.38
CA GLN A 284 -18.32 -14.92 -18.45
C GLN A 284 -17.35 -16.10 -18.40
N ARG A 285 -17.89 -17.32 -18.24
CA ARG A 285 -17.13 -18.55 -18.47
C ARG A 285 -16.81 -18.62 -19.97
N GLN A 286 -15.52 -18.72 -20.31
CA GLN A 286 -15.12 -19.19 -21.62
C GLN A 286 -15.05 -20.71 -21.58
N ASP A 287 -15.77 -21.33 -22.52
CA ASP A 287 -15.79 -22.77 -22.73
C ASP A 287 -14.40 -23.27 -23.17
N ASP A 288 -13.98 -24.39 -22.56
CA ASP A 288 -12.78 -25.14 -22.89
C ASP A 288 -12.81 -25.55 -24.38
N THR A 289 -11.89 -25.00 -25.18
CA THR A 289 -11.50 -25.62 -26.45
C THR A 289 -10.11 -26.24 -26.30
N THR A 290 -10.15 -27.54 -26.00
CA THR A 290 -9.01 -28.45 -26.03
C THR A 290 -8.49 -28.57 -27.47
N PHE A 291 -7.19 -28.35 -27.68
CA PHE A 291 -6.51 -28.80 -28.89
C PHE A 291 -5.55 -29.94 -28.53
N TYR A 292 -5.80 -31.10 -29.15
CA TYR A 292 -4.89 -32.25 -29.25
C TYR A 292 -3.82 -31.99 -30.31
#